data_AF-A0A9X4E7I0-F1
#
_entry.id   AF-A0A9X4E7I0-F1
#
_cell.length_a   1.000
_cell.length_b   1.000
_cell.length_c   1.000
_cell.angle_alpha   90.00
_cell.angle_beta   90.00
_cell.angle_gamma   90.00
#
_symmetry.space_group_name_H-M   'P 1'
#
loop_
_entity.id
_entity.type
_entity.pdbx_description
1 polymer ?
#
loop_
_entity_poly.entity_id
_entity_poly.type
_entity_poly.pdbx_seq_one_letter_code
_entity_poly.pdbx_strand_id
1 'polypeptide(L)'
;MAFSIKFGREGNSGDHTVDGWSWPEDGFTWMTGSHSRLKLPDLRGPLNIIIYAAPFLHRIRPVQRLQVLINDIKFGQVEFESIAEGGRVIFEIPDGVLGADGKDELTLYHPDFVVPMEITDSGDWRPISLSLFEMIFESVEKSTNVSQGKAISTAADGRAQIAGRFESLGYNCEFGLFQRRCGIDPLGLLRLAGINLDQLLRMIRADFDGVGDPSKLSTHLSDSNEYLIDHLDYEFNFHTFITAQESTPEKVLAQQGRRLAFLVRKLREDIQDGEKIFVFHQEGVDLAQVEELNSLLKSIGPAKLLWVGLADENNPSGSVLRYESGLLHGRIGKFSPLANMSTIDADAWEKVCVNTWMLEYPD
;
A
#
# COMPACT_ATOMS: atom_id res chain seq x y z
N MET A 1 14.67 -16.81 -6.38
CA MET A 1 15.55 -17.17 -5.24
C MET A 1 15.00 -16.53 -3.99
N ALA A 2 15.04 -17.22 -2.85
CA ALA A 2 14.58 -16.71 -1.57
C ALA A 2 15.77 -16.49 -0.63
N PHE A 3 15.93 -15.28 -0.09
CA PHE A 3 16.89 -14.98 0.98
C PHE A 3 16.11 -14.85 2.29
N SER A 4 16.66 -15.32 3.42
CA SER A 4 16.00 -15.23 4.72
C SER A 4 16.92 -14.69 5.80
N ILE A 5 16.38 -13.77 6.59
CA ILE A 5 16.94 -13.27 7.85
C ILE A 5 16.14 -13.90 9.00
N LYS A 6 16.78 -14.77 9.76
CA LYS A 6 16.24 -15.41 10.97
C LYS A 6 16.69 -14.65 12.20
N PHE A 7 15.73 -14.32 13.06
CA PHE A 7 15.96 -13.59 14.31
C PHE A 7 16.10 -14.56 15.49
N GLY A 8 16.62 -14.05 16.60
CA GLY A 8 16.91 -14.83 17.80
C GLY A 8 18.32 -15.41 17.86
N ARG A 9 18.63 -16.09 18.97
CA ARG A 9 20.00 -16.48 19.35
C ARG A 9 20.71 -17.35 18.33
N GLU A 10 19.97 -18.24 17.68
CA GLU A 10 20.46 -19.16 16.66
C GLU A 10 20.24 -18.64 15.23
N GLY A 11 19.79 -17.39 15.09
CA GLY A 11 19.52 -16.74 13.81
C GLY A 11 20.75 -16.07 13.20
N ASN A 12 20.61 -15.59 11.95
CA ASN A 12 21.64 -14.83 11.24
C ASN A 12 21.40 -13.30 11.27
N SER A 13 20.36 -12.82 11.95
CA SER A 13 20.01 -11.39 11.99
C SER A 13 21.13 -10.46 12.48
N GLY A 14 22.07 -10.95 13.29
CA GLY A 14 23.18 -10.15 13.82
C GLY A 14 24.09 -9.51 12.75
N ASP A 15 24.18 -10.12 11.56
CA ASP A 15 24.95 -9.55 10.45
C ASP A 15 24.21 -8.41 9.72
N HIS A 16 22.91 -8.26 9.99
CA HIS A 16 22.02 -7.33 9.31
C HIS A 16 21.52 -6.20 10.23
N THR A 17 21.35 -6.46 11.53
CA THR A 17 20.77 -5.48 12.46
C THR A 17 21.68 -4.26 12.65
N VAL A 18 21.07 -3.07 12.65
CA VAL A 18 21.77 -1.80 12.85
C VAL A 18 21.41 -1.20 14.21
N ASP A 19 20.15 -0.81 14.40
CA ASP A 19 19.64 -0.29 15.67
C ASP A 19 18.15 -0.60 15.87
N GLY A 20 17.64 -0.33 17.06
CA GLY A 20 16.23 -0.56 17.40
C GLY A 20 15.88 -2.00 17.67
N TRP A 21 16.84 -2.83 18.09
CA TRP A 21 16.65 -4.24 18.40
C TRP A 21 17.04 -4.52 19.85
N SER A 22 16.30 -5.39 20.53
CA SER A 22 16.72 -5.94 21.83
C SER A 22 17.88 -6.93 21.64
N TRP A 23 18.40 -7.46 22.76
CA TRP A 23 19.18 -8.69 22.67
C TRP A 23 18.35 -9.83 22.07
N PRO A 24 18.97 -10.76 21.33
CA PRO A 24 18.26 -11.89 20.75
C PRO A 24 17.80 -12.88 21.83
N GLU A 25 16.58 -13.40 21.66
CA GLU A 25 15.96 -14.44 22.49
C GLU A 25 15.83 -15.74 21.69
N ASP A 26 15.27 -16.79 22.30
CA ASP A 26 15.13 -18.08 21.64
C ASP A 26 14.06 -18.01 20.54
N GLY A 27 14.50 -17.92 19.29
CA GLY A 27 13.65 -17.93 18.10
C GLY A 27 13.11 -16.57 17.64
N PHE A 28 13.39 -15.46 18.34
CA PHE A 28 12.95 -14.13 17.94
C PHE A 28 13.83 -13.01 18.50
N THR A 29 13.61 -11.79 18.04
CA THR A 29 14.21 -10.58 18.63
C THR A 29 13.14 -9.49 18.72
N TRP A 30 13.08 -8.79 19.85
CA TRP A 30 12.14 -7.67 19.99
C TRP A 30 12.64 -6.46 19.22
N MET A 31 11.73 -5.84 18.49
CA MET A 31 11.86 -4.48 18.03
C MET A 31 11.68 -3.53 19.21
N THR A 32 12.53 -2.52 19.31
CA THR A 32 12.56 -1.60 20.45
C THR A 32 12.56 -0.14 20.04
N GLY A 33 11.92 0.72 20.85
CA GLY A 33 11.71 2.12 20.50
C GLY A 33 10.75 2.26 19.31
N SER A 34 10.91 3.32 18.51
CA SER A 34 9.98 3.65 17.42
C SER A 34 10.38 3.12 16.04
N HIS A 35 11.60 2.60 15.89
CA HIS A 35 12.09 2.09 14.61
C HIS A 35 13.14 1.00 14.83
N SER A 36 13.30 0.11 13.85
CA SER A 36 14.38 -0.86 13.79
C SER A 36 14.96 -0.90 12.39
N ARG A 37 16.29 -0.86 12.27
CA ARG A 37 16.97 -0.76 10.97
C ARG A 37 17.78 -2.01 10.68
N LEU A 38 17.76 -2.42 9.41
CA LEU A 38 18.49 -3.56 8.86
C LEU A 38 19.24 -3.12 7.61
N LYS A 39 20.49 -3.58 7.48
CA LYS A 39 21.19 -3.58 6.19
C LYS A 39 20.69 -4.75 5.37
N LEU A 40 20.18 -4.46 4.19
CA LEU A 40 19.80 -5.50 3.24
C LEU A 40 21.06 -6.10 2.60
N PRO A 41 21.07 -7.39 2.29
CA PRO A 41 22.08 -7.96 1.40
C PRO A 41 21.88 -7.42 -0.04
N ASP A 42 22.78 -7.77 -0.96
CA ASP A 42 22.63 -7.44 -2.38
C ASP A 42 21.42 -8.17 -2.97
N LEU A 43 20.26 -7.49 -2.93
CA LEU A 43 18.97 -7.95 -3.41
C LEU A 43 18.60 -7.18 -4.67
N ARG A 44 17.87 -7.84 -5.57
CA ARG A 44 17.33 -7.22 -6.78
C ARG A 44 15.85 -7.50 -6.90
N GLY A 45 15.11 -6.46 -7.27
CA GLY A 45 13.67 -6.50 -7.45
C GLY A 45 13.24 -7.01 -8.84
N PRO A 46 11.92 -7.16 -9.06
CA PRO A 46 10.86 -7.01 -8.04
C PRO A 46 10.88 -8.19 -7.03
N LEU A 47 10.54 -7.91 -5.78
CA LEU A 47 10.52 -8.93 -4.71
C LEU A 47 9.40 -8.70 -3.69
N ASN A 48 9.02 -9.75 -2.98
CA ASN A 48 8.17 -9.69 -1.80
C ASN A 48 9.05 -9.75 -0.54
N ILE A 49 8.78 -8.86 0.42
CA ILE A 49 9.26 -8.99 1.80
C ILE A 49 8.14 -9.63 2.62
N ILE A 50 8.38 -10.84 3.11
CA ILE A 50 7.49 -11.58 3.99
C ILE A 50 8.04 -11.48 5.40
N ILE A 51 7.30 -10.85 6.31
CA ILE A 51 7.71 -10.68 7.70
C ILE A 51 6.84 -11.57 8.59
N TYR A 52 7.48 -12.36 9.43
CA TYR A 52 6.85 -13.11 10.50
C TYR A 52 7.09 -12.37 11.81
N ALA A 53 6.03 -11.79 12.36
CA ALA A 53 6.08 -10.99 13.58
C ALA A 53 4.91 -11.33 14.51
N ALA A 54 5.07 -11.05 15.81
CA ALA A 54 3.96 -11.06 16.75
C ALA A 54 3.97 -9.74 17.56
N PRO A 55 2.82 -9.09 17.73
CA PRO A 55 2.74 -7.83 18.46
C PRO A 55 2.76 -8.03 19.98
N PHE A 56 3.34 -7.08 20.71
CA PHE A 56 3.02 -6.90 22.12
C PHE A 56 1.72 -6.09 22.23
N LEU A 57 0.65 -6.75 22.67
CA LEU A 57 -0.67 -6.14 22.84
C LEU A 57 -1.06 -6.04 24.31
N HIS A 58 -1.70 -4.94 24.67
CA HIS A 58 -2.26 -4.72 26.00
C HIS A 58 -3.53 -3.88 25.91
N ARG A 59 -4.39 -3.90 26.93
CA ARG A 59 -5.68 -3.17 26.91
C ARG A 59 -5.56 -1.67 26.60
N ILE A 60 -4.44 -1.02 26.97
CA ILE A 60 -4.19 0.40 26.70
C ILE A 60 -3.43 0.65 25.38
N ARG A 61 -2.88 -0.41 24.78
CA ARG A 61 -2.24 -0.43 23.46
C ARG A 61 -2.74 -1.66 22.70
N PRO A 62 -4.01 -1.62 22.23
CA PRO A 62 -4.64 -2.76 21.59
C PRO A 62 -4.17 -2.95 20.14
N VAL A 63 -3.39 -2.03 19.59
CA VAL A 63 -2.91 -2.03 18.21
C VAL A 63 -1.41 -1.72 18.17
N GLN A 64 -0.65 -2.44 17.34
CA GLN A 64 0.74 -2.13 16.97
C GLN A 64 0.84 -1.84 15.48
N ARG A 65 1.33 -0.67 15.08
CA ARG A 65 1.59 -0.33 13.67
C ARG A 65 2.99 -0.74 13.26
N LEU A 66 3.10 -1.26 12.04
CA LEU A 66 4.38 -1.53 11.39
C LEU A 66 4.36 -0.91 9.99
N GLN A 67 5.30 -0.01 9.71
CA GLN A 67 5.54 0.53 8.38
C GLN A 67 6.90 0.04 7.87
N VAL A 68 6.96 -0.30 6.58
CA VAL A 68 8.20 -0.73 5.93
C VAL A 68 8.71 0.40 5.07
N LEU A 69 9.97 0.79 5.25
CA LEU A 69 10.65 1.78 4.43
C LEU A 69 11.95 1.20 3.87
N ILE A 70 12.24 1.48 2.60
CA ILE A 70 13.55 1.21 1.99
C ILE A 70 14.12 2.54 1.53
N ASN A 71 15.33 2.87 1.97
CA ASN A 71 16.00 4.14 1.64
C ASN A 71 15.08 5.37 1.88
N ASP A 72 14.41 5.40 3.03
CA ASP A 72 13.44 6.41 3.49
C ASP A 72 12.13 6.50 2.68
N ILE A 73 11.92 5.66 1.67
CA ILE A 73 10.65 5.58 0.95
C ILE A 73 9.77 4.54 1.65
N LYS A 74 8.55 4.92 2.05
CA LYS A 74 7.59 3.99 2.67
C LYS A 74 6.96 3.05 1.62
N PHE A 75 7.01 1.74 1.83
CA PHE A 75 6.49 0.73 0.90
C PHE A 75 5.16 0.13 1.33
N GLY A 76 4.84 0.18 2.62
CA GLY A 76 3.53 -0.24 3.10
C GLY A 76 3.41 -0.08 4.61
N GLN A 77 2.20 -0.32 5.10
CA GLN A 77 1.88 -0.35 6.50
C GLN A 77 0.88 -1.47 6.81
N VAL A 78 1.02 -2.04 7.99
CA VAL A 78 0.06 -2.97 8.59
C VAL A 78 -0.16 -2.60 10.06
N GLU A 79 -1.34 -2.93 10.57
CA GLU A 79 -1.71 -2.76 11.97
C GLU A 79 -2.05 -4.15 12.52
N PHE A 80 -1.49 -4.49 13.68
CA PHE A 80 -1.72 -5.77 14.35
C PHE A 80 -2.65 -5.54 15.54
N GLU A 81 -3.79 -6.24 15.57
CA GLU A 81 -4.81 -6.10 16.63
C GLU A 81 -5.02 -7.37 17.45
N SER A 82 -4.41 -8.50 17.05
CA SER A 82 -4.50 -9.77 17.80
C SER A 82 -3.18 -10.55 17.83
N ILE A 83 -2.97 -11.37 18.88
CA ILE A 83 -1.80 -12.28 19.00
C ILE A 83 -2.00 -13.55 18.17
N ALA A 84 -3.26 -13.94 17.89
CA ALA A 84 -3.56 -15.05 17.00
C ALA A 84 -3.03 -14.79 15.57
N GLU A 85 -2.88 -13.51 15.22
CA GLU A 85 -2.09 -13.01 14.11
C GLU A 85 -0.62 -12.83 14.51
N GLY A 86 0.06 -13.93 14.85
CA GLY A 86 1.50 -14.06 14.61
C GLY A 86 1.72 -13.95 13.09
N GLY A 87 1.61 -12.71 12.61
CA GLY A 87 1.09 -12.36 11.31
C GLY A 87 2.20 -12.42 10.30
N ARG A 88 2.06 -13.36 9.37
CA ARG A 88 2.77 -13.30 8.10
C ARG A 88 2.23 -12.10 7.33
N VAL A 89 3.04 -11.05 7.19
CA VAL A 89 2.69 -9.85 6.41
C VAL A 89 3.58 -9.78 5.17
N ILE A 90 3.02 -9.35 4.05
CA ILE A 90 3.71 -9.33 2.76
C ILE A 90 3.71 -7.90 2.22
N PHE A 91 4.90 -7.41 1.91
CA PHE A 91 5.10 -6.14 1.24
C PHE A 91 5.73 -6.37 -0.13
N GLU A 92 5.08 -5.90 -1.17
CA GLU A 92 5.63 -5.93 -2.53
C GLU A 92 6.61 -4.76 -2.71
N ILE A 93 7.82 -5.08 -3.15
CA ILE A 93 8.88 -4.13 -3.49
C ILE A 93 9.02 -4.12 -5.02
N PRO A 94 8.56 -3.05 -5.69
CA PRO A 94 8.69 -2.92 -7.13
C PRO A 94 10.15 -2.89 -7.59
N ASP A 95 10.34 -3.07 -8.90
CA ASP A 95 11.64 -2.87 -9.54
C ASP A 95 12.13 -1.42 -9.37
N GLY A 96 13.44 -1.22 -9.39
CA GLY A 96 14.05 0.11 -9.28
C GLY A 96 13.99 0.80 -7.91
N VAL A 97 13.52 0.10 -6.86
CA VAL A 97 13.57 0.55 -5.46
C VAL A 97 14.94 0.31 -4.83
N LEU A 98 15.47 -0.90 -5.04
CA LEU A 98 16.75 -1.33 -4.50
C LEU A 98 17.89 -0.78 -5.37
N GLY A 99 18.89 -0.22 -4.71
CA GLY A 99 20.08 0.34 -5.33
C GLY A 99 20.97 -0.74 -5.93
N ALA A 100 21.63 -0.41 -7.04
CA ALA A 100 22.57 -1.33 -7.69
C ALA A 100 23.91 -1.50 -6.91
N ASP A 101 24.13 -0.74 -5.84
CA ASP A 101 25.36 -0.75 -5.05
C ASP A 101 25.28 -1.64 -3.80
N GLY A 102 24.14 -2.30 -3.56
CA GLY A 102 23.94 -3.26 -2.48
C GLY A 102 24.01 -2.66 -1.08
N LYS A 103 23.69 -1.37 -0.94
CA LYS A 103 23.73 -0.62 0.34
C LYS A 103 22.35 -0.23 0.86
N ASP A 104 21.31 -0.88 0.36
CA ASP A 104 19.95 -0.57 0.75
C ASP A 104 19.72 -0.79 2.25
N GLU A 105 19.06 0.17 2.89
CA GLU A 105 18.65 0.08 4.28
C GLU A 105 17.14 -0.11 4.37
N LEU A 106 16.73 -1.16 5.07
CA LEU A 106 15.34 -1.40 5.44
C LEU A 106 15.11 -0.81 6.83
N THR A 107 14.20 0.16 6.91
CA THR A 107 13.70 0.69 8.17
C THR A 107 12.30 0.16 8.42
N LEU A 108 12.13 -0.53 9.53
CA LEU A 108 10.84 -0.91 10.06
C LEU A 108 10.44 0.16 11.09
N TYR A 109 9.40 0.93 10.79
CA TYR A 109 8.88 1.95 11.70
C TYR A 109 7.70 1.41 12.50
N HIS A 110 7.78 1.46 13.82
CA HIS A 110 6.82 0.86 14.75
C HIS A 110 6.63 1.76 15.99
N PRO A 111 5.80 2.81 15.87
CA PRO A 111 5.75 3.87 16.87
C PRO A 111 5.04 3.47 18.19
N ASP A 112 4.34 2.35 18.21
CA ASP A 112 3.40 1.99 19.30
C ASP A 112 4.03 1.17 20.43
N PHE A 113 5.35 1.24 20.59
CA PHE A 113 6.06 0.52 21.65
C PHE A 113 5.54 0.86 23.05
N VAL A 114 5.72 -0.09 23.96
CA VAL A 114 5.39 0.06 25.38
C VAL A 114 6.54 -0.45 26.24
N VAL A 115 6.62 0.06 27.47
CA VAL A 115 7.51 -0.51 28.49
C VAL A 115 6.65 -1.44 29.36
N PRO A 116 6.75 -2.78 29.25
CA PRO A 116 5.84 -3.70 29.94
C PRO A 116 5.78 -3.48 31.46
N MET A 117 6.90 -3.12 32.09
CA MET A 117 6.98 -2.81 33.52
C MET A 117 6.14 -1.59 33.95
N GLU A 118 5.81 -0.68 33.03
CA GLU A 118 4.96 0.48 33.34
C GLU A 118 3.47 0.13 33.30
N ILE A 119 3.10 -1.00 32.67
CA ILE A 119 1.71 -1.28 32.28
C ILE A 119 1.22 -2.69 32.66
N THR A 120 2.12 -3.55 33.14
CA THR A 120 1.87 -4.93 33.60
C THR A 120 2.69 -5.24 34.85
N ASP A 121 2.50 -6.42 35.46
CA ASP A 121 3.33 -6.92 36.57
C ASP A 121 4.69 -7.49 36.12
N SER A 122 5.04 -7.33 34.84
CA SER A 122 6.33 -7.76 34.29
C SER A 122 7.49 -6.89 34.81
N GLY A 123 8.67 -7.48 34.99
CA GLY A 123 9.91 -6.74 35.26
C GLY A 123 10.62 -6.23 34.00
N ASP A 124 10.02 -6.39 32.82
CA ASP A 124 10.62 -6.01 31.55
C ASP A 124 10.54 -4.50 31.32
N TRP A 125 11.70 -3.85 31.40
CA TRP A 125 11.88 -2.41 31.25
C TRP A 125 12.13 -1.98 29.80
N ARG A 126 12.20 -2.91 28.85
CA ARG A 126 12.48 -2.60 27.45
C ARG A 126 11.26 -1.92 26.81
N PRO A 127 11.46 -0.86 26.01
CA PRO A 127 10.40 -0.30 25.17
C PRO A 127 10.17 -1.23 23.96
N ILE A 128 9.29 -2.22 24.07
CA ILE A 128 9.04 -3.25 23.04
C ILE A 128 7.75 -3.01 22.25
N SER A 129 7.77 -3.35 20.96
CA SER A 129 6.61 -3.26 20.05
C SER A 129 6.23 -4.63 19.47
N LEU A 130 7.05 -5.17 18.56
CA LEU A 130 6.83 -6.46 17.90
C LEU A 130 8.02 -7.39 18.11
N SER A 131 7.77 -8.68 18.28
CA SER A 131 8.79 -9.71 18.21
C SER A 131 8.89 -10.21 16.76
N LEU A 132 10.07 -10.12 16.15
CA LEU A 132 10.34 -10.64 14.81
C LEU A 132 10.98 -12.02 14.89
N PHE A 133 10.47 -12.95 14.08
CA PHE A 133 10.94 -14.34 13.99
C PHE A 133 11.78 -14.55 12.73
N GLU A 134 11.25 -14.15 11.58
CA GLU A 134 11.88 -14.37 10.28
C GLU A 134 11.43 -13.29 9.29
N MET A 135 12.33 -12.91 8.39
CA MET A 135 12.04 -12.05 7.26
C MET A 135 12.56 -12.71 5.98
N ILE A 136 11.68 -12.97 5.03
CA ILE A 136 11.99 -13.66 3.77
C ILE A 136 11.85 -12.68 2.62
N PHE A 137 12.82 -12.68 1.72
CA PHE A 137 12.85 -11.91 0.50
C PHE A 137 12.71 -12.86 -0.68
N GLU A 138 11.58 -12.82 -1.37
CA GLU A 138 11.27 -13.72 -2.49
C GLU A 138 11.12 -12.92 -3.78
N SER A 139 11.91 -13.25 -4.81
CA SER A 139 11.72 -12.63 -6.13
C SER A 139 10.28 -12.87 -6.62
N VAL A 140 9.64 -11.80 -7.11
CA VAL A 140 8.40 -11.92 -7.87
C VAL A 140 8.80 -12.32 -9.29
N GLU A 141 8.50 -13.55 -9.70
CA GLU A 141 8.65 -13.90 -11.10
C GLU A 141 7.68 -13.02 -11.90
N LYS A 142 8.21 -12.15 -12.78
CA LYS A 142 7.40 -11.52 -13.82
C LYS A 142 6.69 -12.66 -14.53
N SER A 143 5.36 -12.66 -14.54
CA SER A 143 4.55 -13.77 -15.01
C SER A 143 4.71 -13.92 -16.53
N THR A 144 5.82 -14.49 -16.98
CA THR A 144 5.99 -14.92 -18.36
C THR A 144 5.19 -16.22 -18.50
N ASN A 145 3.99 -16.08 -19.05
CA ASN A 145 2.99 -17.10 -19.35
C ASN A 145 2.08 -17.52 -18.18
N VAL A 146 0.80 -17.19 -18.38
CA VAL A 146 -0.35 -17.95 -17.89
C VAL A 146 -0.07 -19.43 -18.10
N SER A 147 0.23 -20.16 -17.03
CA SER A 147 0.22 -21.61 -17.04
C SER A 147 -0.39 -22.14 -15.74
N GLN A 148 -1.65 -22.54 -15.91
CA GLN A 148 -2.31 -23.66 -15.28
C GLN A 148 -2.26 -23.75 -13.75
N GLY A 149 -3.39 -23.37 -13.15
CA GLY A 149 -4.07 -24.17 -12.13
C GLY A 149 -3.18 -24.77 -11.04
N LYS A 150 -2.74 -23.94 -10.10
CA LYS A 150 -2.36 -24.40 -8.76
C LYS A 150 -3.40 -23.87 -7.77
N ALA A 151 -3.99 -24.81 -7.04
CA ALA A 151 -5.10 -24.58 -6.11
C ALA A 151 -4.85 -23.36 -5.23
N ILE A 152 -5.76 -22.39 -5.34
CA ILE A 152 -5.83 -21.20 -4.49
C ILE A 152 -6.06 -21.70 -3.05
N SER A 153 -5.05 -21.55 -2.19
CA SER A 153 -5.20 -21.74 -0.75
C SER A 153 -6.10 -20.63 -0.22
N THR A 154 -7.08 -20.97 0.64
CA THR A 154 -8.01 -20.09 1.38
C THR A 154 -8.72 -18.95 0.62
N ALA A 155 -9.97 -18.66 0.98
CA ALA A 155 -10.71 -17.54 0.38
C ALA A 155 -10.02 -16.16 0.60
N ALA A 156 -9.23 -16.03 1.68
CA ALA A 156 -8.49 -14.81 2.00
C ALA A 156 -7.31 -14.57 1.04
N ASP A 157 -6.50 -15.60 0.72
CA ASP A 157 -5.36 -15.43 -0.19
C ASP A 157 -5.85 -15.11 -1.62
N GLY A 158 -7.00 -15.67 -2.04
CA GLY A 158 -7.63 -15.36 -3.33
C GLY A 158 -8.08 -13.90 -3.44
N ARG A 159 -8.66 -13.33 -2.38
CA ARG A 159 -9.10 -11.93 -2.33
C ARG A 159 -7.94 -10.95 -2.43
N ALA A 160 -6.88 -11.20 -1.64
CA ALA A 160 -5.65 -10.41 -1.67
C ALA A 160 -5.03 -10.40 -3.08
N GLN A 161 -4.96 -11.56 -3.73
CA GLN A 161 -4.41 -11.69 -5.07
C GLN A 161 -5.21 -10.89 -6.11
N ILE A 162 -6.54 -10.99 -6.11
CA ILE A 162 -7.38 -10.25 -7.05
C ILE A 162 -7.31 -8.74 -6.78
N ALA A 163 -7.50 -8.30 -5.53
CA ALA A 163 -7.47 -6.88 -5.17
C ALA A 163 -6.12 -6.21 -5.49
N GLY A 164 -5.02 -6.98 -5.44
CA GLY A 164 -3.68 -6.51 -5.80
C GLY A 164 -3.47 -6.29 -7.30
N ARG A 165 -4.38 -6.77 -8.16
CA ARG A 165 -4.36 -6.52 -9.61
C ARG A 165 -4.96 -5.17 -10.01
N PHE A 166 -5.48 -4.43 -9.04
CA PHE A 166 -6.11 -3.14 -9.26
C PHE A 166 -5.28 -2.00 -8.66
N GLU A 167 -5.23 -0.86 -9.35
CA GLU A 167 -4.62 0.37 -8.85
C GLU A 167 -5.62 1.52 -8.89
N SER A 168 -5.83 2.21 -7.76
CA SER A 168 -6.73 3.36 -7.68
C SER A 168 -6.11 4.62 -8.29
N LEU A 169 -6.90 5.31 -9.11
CA LEU A 169 -6.60 6.63 -9.67
C LEU A 169 -7.17 7.79 -8.82
N GLY A 170 -7.58 7.52 -7.58
CA GLY A 170 -7.93 8.54 -6.60
C GLY A 170 -9.42 8.77 -6.40
N TYR A 171 -9.86 10.03 -6.46
CA TYR A 171 -11.09 10.57 -5.85
C TYR A 171 -11.09 10.61 -4.33
N ASN A 172 -10.91 9.46 -3.68
CA ASN A 172 -10.76 9.39 -2.23
C ASN A 172 -10.05 8.09 -1.79
N CYS A 173 -10.03 7.82 -0.49
CA CYS A 173 -9.34 6.66 0.10
C CYS A 173 -10.11 5.33 -0.01
N GLU A 174 -11.35 5.32 -0.50
CA GLU A 174 -12.29 4.21 -0.36
C GLU A 174 -11.76 2.90 -0.93
N PHE A 175 -11.28 2.91 -2.19
CA PHE A 175 -10.73 1.71 -2.79
C PHE A 175 -9.43 1.24 -2.10
N GLY A 176 -8.58 2.18 -1.68
CA GLY A 176 -7.36 1.87 -0.95
C GLY A 176 -7.63 1.21 0.42
N LEU A 177 -8.70 1.62 1.10
CA LEU A 177 -9.16 1.01 2.35
C LEU A 177 -9.84 -0.35 2.12
N PHE A 178 -10.56 -0.54 1.01
CA PHE A 178 -11.02 -1.86 0.58
C PHE A 178 -9.85 -2.83 0.40
N GLN A 179 -8.77 -2.40 -0.28
CA GLN A 179 -7.56 -3.22 -0.43
C GLN A 179 -6.95 -3.62 0.93
N ARG A 180 -6.93 -2.71 1.92
CA ARG A 180 -6.50 -3.04 3.29
C ARG A 180 -7.37 -4.11 3.94
N ARG A 181 -8.69 -4.07 3.73
CA ARG A 181 -9.61 -5.12 4.21
C ARG A 181 -9.37 -6.47 3.54
N CYS A 182 -8.82 -6.47 2.32
CA CYS A 182 -8.34 -7.68 1.66
C CYS A 182 -6.96 -8.15 2.15
N GLY A 183 -6.36 -7.47 3.15
CA GLY A 183 -5.07 -7.83 3.73
C GLY A 183 -3.86 -7.33 2.93
N ILE A 184 -4.04 -6.39 2.00
CA ILE A 184 -2.94 -5.84 1.18
C ILE A 184 -2.85 -4.32 1.29
N ASP A 185 -1.64 -3.77 1.17
CA ASP A 185 -1.39 -2.33 1.19
C ASP A 185 -0.54 -1.90 -0.03
N PRO A 186 -1.04 -2.06 -1.26
CA PRO A 186 -0.25 -1.82 -2.47
C PRO A 186 0.17 -0.35 -2.62
N LEU A 187 1.33 -0.13 -3.24
CA LEU A 187 1.77 1.20 -3.59
C LEU A 187 1.07 1.72 -4.84
N GLY A 188 0.43 2.88 -4.71
CA GLY A 188 -0.12 3.61 -5.84
C GLY A 188 0.01 5.11 -5.61
N LEU A 189 0.24 5.86 -6.68
CA LEU A 189 0.40 7.31 -6.64
C LEU A 189 -0.83 7.99 -6.02
N LEU A 190 -2.02 7.54 -6.40
CA LEU A 190 -3.30 8.19 -6.07
C LEU A 190 -4.20 7.35 -5.16
N ARG A 191 -3.69 6.22 -4.65
CA ARG A 191 -4.49 5.21 -3.92
C ARG A 191 -5.28 5.77 -2.74
N LEU A 192 -4.72 6.75 -2.04
CA LEU A 192 -5.32 7.43 -0.89
C LEU A 192 -5.39 8.95 -1.11
N ALA A 193 -5.41 9.39 -2.37
CA ALA A 193 -5.43 10.79 -2.74
C ALA A 193 -6.86 11.30 -2.98
N GLY A 194 -7.15 12.48 -2.45
CA GLY A 194 -8.31 13.28 -2.84
C GLY A 194 -8.00 14.02 -4.13
N ILE A 195 -8.49 13.50 -5.25
CA ILE A 195 -8.30 14.08 -6.61
C ILE A 195 -9.55 13.89 -7.46
N ASN A 196 -10.11 14.95 -8.03
CA ASN A 196 -11.24 14.84 -8.94
C ASN A 196 -10.81 14.55 -10.39
N LEU A 197 -11.78 14.21 -11.25
CA LEU A 197 -11.51 13.89 -12.65
C LEU A 197 -10.76 15.01 -13.38
N ASP A 198 -11.17 16.27 -13.22
CA ASP A 198 -10.53 17.39 -13.94
C ASP A 198 -9.05 17.55 -13.54
N GLN A 199 -8.74 17.40 -12.25
CA GLN A 199 -7.38 17.41 -11.73
C GLN A 199 -6.57 16.23 -12.29
N LEU A 200 -7.14 15.03 -12.30
CA LEU A 200 -6.51 13.82 -12.85
C LEU A 200 -6.19 13.99 -14.33
N LEU A 201 -7.15 14.48 -15.13
CA LEU A 201 -6.95 14.73 -16.56
C LEU A 201 -5.86 15.78 -16.79
N ARG A 202 -5.83 16.87 -16.01
CA ARG A 202 -4.75 17.89 -16.11
C ARG A 202 -3.38 17.27 -15.82
N MET A 203 -3.28 16.48 -14.76
CA MET A 203 -2.03 15.84 -14.35
C MET A 203 -1.52 14.85 -15.41
N ILE A 204 -2.39 14.03 -15.98
CA ILE A 204 -2.02 13.08 -17.05
C ILE A 204 -1.59 13.83 -18.32
N ARG A 205 -2.32 14.87 -18.74
CA ARG A 205 -1.97 15.69 -19.92
C ARG A 205 -0.65 16.42 -19.76
N ALA A 206 -0.32 16.85 -18.54
CA ALA A 206 0.95 17.47 -18.21
C ALA A 206 2.08 16.44 -18.01
N ASP A 207 1.83 15.16 -18.32
CA ASP A 207 2.80 14.08 -18.17
C ASP A 207 3.36 14.04 -16.73
N PHE A 208 2.49 14.24 -15.75
CA PHE A 208 2.83 14.27 -14.31
C PHE A 208 3.97 15.24 -13.96
N ASP A 209 4.19 16.30 -14.75
CA ASP A 209 5.31 17.22 -14.58
C ASP A 209 5.30 17.84 -13.18
N GLY A 210 6.44 17.77 -12.49
CA GLY A 210 6.64 18.31 -11.16
C GLY A 210 5.91 17.60 -10.01
N VAL A 211 5.19 16.50 -10.23
CA VAL A 211 4.48 15.78 -9.14
C VAL A 211 5.40 15.38 -7.97
N GLY A 212 6.66 15.05 -8.27
CA GLY A 212 7.68 14.68 -7.29
C GLY A 212 8.52 15.85 -6.74
N ASP A 213 8.26 17.09 -7.15
CA ASP A 213 9.05 18.25 -6.73
C ASP A 213 8.60 18.73 -5.33
N PRO A 214 9.45 18.65 -4.29
CA PRO A 214 9.10 19.11 -2.95
C PRO A 214 8.69 20.59 -2.88
N SER A 215 9.14 21.44 -3.82
CA SER A 215 8.77 22.86 -3.88
C SER A 215 7.33 23.09 -4.33
N LYS A 216 6.71 22.08 -4.96
CA LYS A 216 5.30 22.07 -5.35
C LYS A 216 4.39 21.42 -4.31
N LEU A 217 4.92 21.09 -3.13
CA LEU A 217 4.18 20.49 -2.03
C LEU A 217 4.05 21.49 -0.87
N SER A 218 2.88 21.51 -0.25
CA SER A 218 2.68 22.11 1.07
C SER A 218 2.17 21.08 2.07
N THR A 219 2.33 21.36 3.35
CA THR A 219 1.82 20.49 4.42
C THR A 219 1.11 21.30 5.49
N HIS A 220 0.08 20.69 6.06
CA HIS A 220 -0.66 21.20 7.21
C HIS A 220 -1.04 20.04 8.13
N LEU A 221 -1.36 20.34 9.39
CA LEU A 221 -1.79 19.33 10.35
C LEU A 221 -3.30 19.12 10.28
N SER A 222 -3.73 17.85 10.31
CA SER A 222 -5.11 17.47 10.55
C SER A 222 -5.50 17.63 12.03
N ASP A 223 -6.78 17.46 12.33
CA ASP A 223 -7.28 17.38 13.72
C ASP A 223 -6.66 16.25 14.54
N SER A 224 -6.20 15.18 13.87
CA SER A 224 -5.48 14.05 14.49
C SER A 224 -3.98 14.27 14.60
N ASN A 225 -3.50 15.49 14.33
CA ASN A 225 -2.09 15.87 14.35
C ASN A 225 -1.23 15.13 13.31
N GLU A 226 -1.86 14.61 12.26
CA GLU A 226 -1.20 14.03 11.09
C GLU A 226 -0.81 15.15 10.11
N TYR A 227 0.37 15.06 9.50
CA TYR A 227 0.70 15.87 8.34
C TYR A 227 -0.09 15.40 7.12
N LEU A 228 -0.91 16.28 6.57
CA LEU A 228 -1.49 16.14 5.24
C LEU A 228 -0.61 16.85 4.23
N ILE A 229 -0.61 16.36 2.98
CA ILE A 229 0.12 16.99 1.87
C ILE A 229 -0.89 17.50 0.87
N ASP A 230 -0.66 18.73 0.40
CA ASP A 230 -1.33 19.31 -0.75
C ASP A 230 -0.32 19.50 -1.87
N HIS A 231 -0.68 19.10 -3.09
CA HIS A 231 0.08 19.42 -4.27
C HIS A 231 -0.41 20.75 -4.86
N LEU A 232 0.47 21.74 -4.98
CA LEU A 232 0.10 23.11 -5.31
C LEU A 232 -0.42 23.29 -6.76
N ASP A 233 0.19 22.63 -7.74
CA ASP A 233 -0.20 22.79 -9.16
C ASP A 233 -1.44 21.97 -9.56
N TYR A 234 -1.54 20.74 -9.05
CA TYR A 234 -2.63 19.80 -9.40
C TYR A 234 -3.75 19.77 -8.36
N GLU A 235 -3.58 20.44 -7.22
CA GLU A 235 -4.59 20.65 -6.18
C GLU A 235 -5.18 19.35 -5.60
N PHE A 236 -4.42 18.26 -5.60
CA PHE A 236 -4.78 17.03 -4.89
C PHE A 236 -4.11 16.97 -3.52
N ASN A 237 -4.73 16.23 -2.60
CA ASN A 237 -4.19 16.01 -1.26
C ASN A 237 -4.13 14.54 -0.89
N PHE A 238 -3.33 14.19 0.10
CA PHE A 238 -3.26 12.82 0.63
C PHE A 238 -2.74 12.75 2.06
N HIS A 239 -3.10 11.66 2.73
CA HIS A 239 -2.64 11.28 4.06
C HIS A 239 -1.20 10.77 4.02
N THR A 240 -0.34 11.26 4.92
CA THR A 240 1.02 10.74 5.08
C THR A 240 1.09 9.63 6.12
N PHE A 241 0.15 9.62 7.06
CA PHE A 241 0.17 8.84 8.30
C PHE A 241 1.42 9.10 9.16
N ILE A 242 1.98 10.31 9.06
CA ILE A 242 3.09 10.81 9.88
C ILE A 242 2.56 11.96 10.72
N THR A 243 2.75 11.90 12.03
CA THR A 243 2.26 12.91 12.98
C THR A 243 3.33 13.94 13.35
N ALA A 244 2.91 15.07 13.93
CA ALA A 244 3.84 16.12 14.37
C ALA A 244 4.79 15.69 15.50
N GLN A 245 4.48 14.60 16.21
CA GLN A 245 5.40 14.00 17.18
C GLN A 245 6.51 13.19 16.51
N GLU A 246 6.26 12.69 15.30
CA GLU A 246 7.13 11.72 14.63
C GLU A 246 8.14 12.40 13.69
N SER A 247 7.80 13.58 13.13
CA SER A 247 8.65 14.28 12.18
C SER A 247 8.41 15.80 12.13
N THR A 248 9.28 16.50 11.41
CA THR A 248 9.12 17.94 11.12
C THR A 248 8.50 18.15 9.73
N PRO A 249 7.83 19.28 9.48
CA PRO A 249 7.21 19.57 8.19
C PRO A 249 8.19 19.45 7.01
N GLU A 250 9.42 19.96 7.17
CA GLU A 250 10.44 19.99 6.12
C GLU A 250 10.90 18.57 5.76
N LYS A 251 11.07 17.71 6.77
CA LYS A 251 11.44 16.30 6.56
C LYS A 251 10.33 15.55 5.86
N VAL A 252 9.08 15.78 6.25
CA VAL A 252 7.91 15.18 5.60
C VAL A 252 7.85 15.62 4.14
N LEU A 253 7.90 16.92 3.84
CA LEU A 253 7.87 17.42 2.46
C LEU A 253 8.97 16.81 1.58
N ALA A 254 10.22 16.77 2.08
CA ALA A 254 11.33 16.17 1.37
C ALA A 254 11.12 14.66 1.11
N GLN A 255 10.61 13.93 2.11
CA GLN A 255 10.30 12.51 1.99
C GLN A 255 9.16 12.26 0.99
N GLN A 256 8.09 13.04 1.06
CA GLN A 256 6.92 12.89 0.19
C GLN A 256 7.24 13.26 -1.26
N GLY A 257 8.08 14.27 -1.53
CA GLY A 257 8.54 14.55 -2.89
C GLY A 257 9.30 13.38 -3.51
N ARG A 258 10.25 12.77 -2.78
CA ARG A 258 10.96 11.56 -3.25
C ARG A 258 10.00 10.40 -3.52
N ARG A 259 9.04 10.18 -2.60
CA ARG A 259 8.00 9.15 -2.74
C ARG A 259 7.15 9.38 -4.00
N LEU A 260 6.66 10.60 -4.21
CA LEU A 260 5.82 10.95 -5.36
C LEU A 260 6.60 10.81 -6.68
N ALA A 261 7.87 11.23 -6.73
CA ALA A 261 8.73 11.05 -7.90
C ALA A 261 8.87 9.56 -8.29
N PHE A 262 9.06 8.70 -7.29
CA PHE A 262 9.08 7.25 -7.48
C PHE A 262 7.71 6.72 -7.97
N LEU A 263 6.62 7.13 -7.32
CA LEU A 263 5.28 6.64 -7.64
C LEU A 263 4.79 7.08 -9.03
N VAL A 264 5.21 8.24 -9.53
CA VAL A 264 4.95 8.66 -10.92
C VAL A 264 5.62 7.71 -11.91
N ARG A 265 6.89 7.38 -11.70
CA ARG A 265 7.61 6.43 -12.54
C ARG A 265 6.94 5.05 -12.50
N LYS A 266 6.63 4.54 -11.29
CA LYS A 266 5.93 3.27 -11.11
C LYS A 266 4.58 3.26 -11.85
N LEU A 267 3.74 4.28 -11.67
CA LEU A 267 2.44 4.37 -12.33
C LEU A 267 2.57 4.30 -13.86
N ARG A 268 3.57 4.97 -14.43
CA ARG A 268 3.83 4.92 -15.88
C ARG A 268 4.24 3.53 -16.33
N GLU A 269 5.14 2.89 -15.59
CA GLU A 269 5.57 1.51 -15.85
C GLU A 269 4.36 0.55 -15.79
N ASP A 270 3.51 0.66 -14.77
CA ASP A 270 2.30 -0.16 -14.64
C ASP A 270 1.31 0.07 -15.80
N ILE A 271 1.14 1.32 -16.26
CA ILE A 271 0.31 1.64 -17.43
C ILE A 271 0.89 1.03 -18.70
N GLN A 272 2.22 1.08 -18.87
CA GLN A 272 2.92 0.55 -20.04
C GLN A 272 2.95 -0.98 -20.08
N ASP A 273 3.05 -1.62 -18.91
CA ASP A 273 3.05 -3.08 -18.79
C ASP A 273 1.65 -3.67 -19.01
N GLY A 274 0.59 -2.94 -18.68
CA GLY A 274 -0.80 -3.34 -18.93
C GLY A 274 -1.30 -4.51 -18.07
N GLU A 275 -0.56 -4.87 -17.02
CA GLU A 275 -0.90 -5.97 -16.12
C GLU A 275 -1.94 -5.57 -15.06
N LYS A 276 -2.07 -4.27 -14.76
CA LYS A 276 -3.00 -3.73 -13.77
C LYS A 276 -4.29 -3.24 -14.42
N ILE A 277 -5.39 -3.32 -13.66
CA ILE A 277 -6.65 -2.65 -13.97
C ILE A 277 -6.73 -1.38 -13.12
N PHE A 278 -6.80 -0.23 -13.77
CA PHE A 278 -6.93 1.05 -13.09
C PHE A 278 -8.37 1.31 -12.67
N VAL A 279 -8.57 1.80 -11.46
CA VAL A 279 -9.89 2.05 -10.88
C VAL A 279 -10.12 3.53 -10.73
N PHE A 280 -11.20 4.04 -11.30
CA PHE A 280 -11.67 5.40 -11.10
C PHE A 280 -13.12 5.40 -10.63
N HIS A 281 -13.44 6.18 -9.61
CA HIS A 281 -14.81 6.35 -9.14
C HIS A 281 -15.03 7.80 -8.72
N GLN A 282 -16.17 8.37 -9.08
CA GLN A 282 -16.59 9.71 -8.67
C GLN A 282 -18.07 9.86 -8.99
N GLU A 283 -18.84 10.48 -8.09
CA GLU A 283 -20.25 10.78 -8.37
C GLU A 283 -20.40 11.90 -9.40
N GLY A 284 -21.44 11.81 -10.23
CA GLY A 284 -21.77 12.84 -11.21
C GLY A 284 -20.88 12.89 -12.45
N VAL A 285 -20.00 11.90 -12.64
CA VAL A 285 -19.21 11.75 -13.87
C VAL A 285 -20.01 10.95 -14.91
N ASP A 286 -19.99 11.39 -16.16
CA ASP A 286 -20.65 10.69 -17.27
C ASP A 286 -19.68 9.83 -18.11
N LEU A 287 -20.25 9.03 -19.02
CA LEU A 287 -19.48 8.13 -19.88
C LEU A 287 -18.46 8.88 -20.77
N ALA A 288 -18.82 10.03 -21.31
CA ALA A 288 -17.95 10.77 -22.23
C ALA A 288 -16.70 11.29 -21.51
N GLN A 289 -16.86 11.75 -20.27
CA GLN A 289 -15.76 12.18 -19.42
C GLN A 289 -14.81 11.02 -19.05
N VAL A 290 -15.35 9.83 -18.77
CA VAL A 290 -14.54 8.63 -18.48
C VAL A 290 -13.87 8.08 -19.73
N GLU A 291 -14.52 8.17 -20.89
CA GLU A 291 -13.91 7.80 -22.17
C GLU A 291 -12.70 8.68 -22.49
N GLU A 292 -12.74 9.97 -22.14
CA GLU A 292 -11.57 10.83 -22.25
C GLU A 292 -10.40 10.35 -21.36
N LEU A 293 -10.68 9.99 -20.09
CA LEU A 293 -9.67 9.41 -19.21
C LEU A 293 -9.10 8.10 -19.78
N ASN A 294 -9.97 7.21 -20.27
CA ASN A 294 -9.59 5.95 -20.90
C ASN A 294 -8.67 6.20 -22.11
N SER A 295 -9.00 7.16 -22.97
CA SER A 295 -8.17 7.53 -24.12
C SER A 295 -6.80 8.07 -23.71
N LEU A 296 -6.72 8.91 -22.66
CA LEU A 296 -5.44 9.41 -22.17
C LEU A 296 -4.56 8.30 -21.60
N LEU A 297 -5.11 7.41 -20.78
CA LEU A 297 -4.35 6.26 -20.25
C LEU A 297 -3.84 5.36 -21.38
N LYS A 298 -4.70 5.12 -22.40
CA LYS A 298 -4.33 4.35 -23.59
C LYS A 298 -3.26 4.99 -24.46
N SER A 299 -3.09 6.31 -24.38
CA SER A 299 -2.01 7.01 -25.07
C SER A 299 -0.63 6.77 -24.43
N ILE A 300 -0.60 6.35 -23.16
CA ILE A 300 0.63 6.03 -22.42
C ILE A 300 0.99 4.55 -22.58
N GLY A 301 -0.01 3.65 -22.54
CA GLY A 301 0.20 2.21 -22.60
C GLY A 301 -1.12 1.43 -22.74
N PRO A 302 -1.09 0.08 -22.76
CA PRO A 302 -2.28 -0.77 -22.91
C PRO A 302 -3.16 -0.83 -21.64
N ALA A 303 -3.41 0.32 -21.00
CA ALA A 303 -4.19 0.43 -19.78
C ALA A 303 -5.60 -0.12 -19.91
N LYS A 304 -6.04 -0.81 -18.86
CA LYS A 304 -7.43 -1.22 -18.64
C LYS A 304 -8.03 -0.30 -17.58
N LEU A 305 -9.20 0.27 -17.86
CA LEU A 305 -9.91 1.15 -16.94
C LEU A 305 -11.21 0.51 -16.46
N LEU A 306 -11.37 0.44 -15.15
CA LEU A 306 -12.62 0.17 -14.46
C LEU A 306 -13.15 1.47 -13.87
N TRP A 307 -14.23 1.98 -14.44
CA TRP A 307 -15.02 3.04 -13.84
C TRP A 307 -16.06 2.44 -12.91
N VAL A 308 -16.18 2.98 -11.70
CA VAL A 308 -17.20 2.53 -10.74
C VAL A 308 -18.19 3.64 -10.46
N GLY A 309 -19.47 3.31 -10.61
CA GLY A 309 -20.61 4.18 -10.34
C GLY A 309 -21.61 3.53 -9.39
N LEU A 310 -22.65 4.28 -9.02
CA LEU A 310 -23.75 3.74 -8.22
C LEU A 310 -24.61 2.78 -9.03
N ALA A 311 -25.08 1.72 -8.36
CA ALA A 311 -26.02 0.75 -8.90
C ALA A 311 -27.38 1.39 -9.21
N ASP A 312 -28.06 0.84 -10.21
CA ASP A 312 -29.40 1.21 -10.61
C ASP A 312 -30.27 -0.04 -10.85
N GLU A 313 -31.53 0.14 -11.25
CA GLU A 313 -32.48 -0.97 -11.46
C GLU A 313 -32.01 -1.96 -12.54
N ASN A 314 -31.26 -1.49 -13.54
CA ASN A 314 -30.76 -2.32 -14.64
C ASN A 314 -29.38 -2.91 -14.34
N ASN A 315 -28.61 -2.25 -13.48
CA ASN A 315 -27.23 -2.59 -13.18
C ASN A 315 -27.05 -2.70 -11.65
N PRO A 316 -27.34 -3.86 -11.05
CA PRO A 316 -27.34 -4.03 -9.60
C PRO A 316 -25.92 -3.98 -9.01
N SER A 317 -25.83 -3.76 -7.69
CA SER A 317 -24.55 -3.77 -6.96
C SER A 317 -23.76 -5.07 -7.19
N GLY A 318 -22.47 -4.94 -7.49
CA GLY A 318 -21.57 -6.03 -7.87
C GLY A 318 -21.51 -6.32 -9.37
N SER A 319 -22.40 -5.74 -10.19
CA SER A 319 -22.38 -5.95 -11.65
C SER A 319 -21.25 -5.18 -12.33
N VAL A 320 -20.81 -5.69 -13.49
CA VAL A 320 -19.79 -5.07 -14.33
C VAL A 320 -20.24 -5.17 -15.80
N LEU A 321 -20.22 -4.04 -16.50
CA LEU A 321 -20.43 -3.96 -17.95
C LEU A 321 -19.11 -3.72 -18.67
N ARG A 322 -18.99 -4.19 -19.90
CA ARG A 322 -17.86 -3.90 -20.79
C ARG A 322 -18.34 -3.10 -21.99
N TYR A 323 -17.69 -1.97 -22.26
CA TYR A 323 -17.90 -1.16 -23.45
C TYR A 323 -16.93 -1.56 -24.56
N GLU A 324 -17.28 -1.29 -25.82
CA GLU A 324 -16.43 -1.58 -26.99
C GLU A 324 -15.06 -0.89 -26.93
N SER A 325 -15.00 0.27 -26.26
CA SER A 325 -13.77 1.02 -26.01
C SER A 325 -12.79 0.31 -25.07
N GLY A 326 -13.13 -0.89 -24.55
CA GLY A 326 -12.35 -1.62 -23.55
C GLY A 326 -12.48 -1.05 -22.13
N LEU A 327 -13.36 -0.06 -21.94
CA LEU A 327 -13.75 0.46 -20.64
C LEU A 327 -14.68 -0.54 -19.92
N LEU A 328 -14.42 -0.79 -18.65
CA LEU A 328 -15.27 -1.58 -17.77
C LEU A 328 -16.02 -0.65 -16.84
N HIS A 329 -17.28 -0.97 -16.54
CA HIS A 329 -18.14 -0.16 -15.67
C HIS A 329 -18.75 -1.01 -14.58
N GLY A 330 -18.19 -0.91 -13.38
CA GLY A 330 -18.66 -1.58 -12.18
C GLY A 330 -19.72 -0.78 -11.44
N ARG A 331 -20.62 -1.48 -10.73
CA ARG A 331 -21.68 -0.87 -9.92
C ARG A 331 -21.58 -1.26 -8.47
N ILE A 332 -21.70 -0.29 -7.57
CA ILE A 332 -21.80 -0.53 -6.13
C ILE A 332 -23.05 0.13 -5.54
N GLY A 333 -23.53 -0.37 -4.40
CA GLY A 333 -24.78 0.12 -3.81
C GLY A 333 -24.67 1.52 -3.23
N LYS A 334 -23.48 1.90 -2.75
CA LYS A 334 -23.18 3.20 -2.16
C LYS A 334 -21.69 3.47 -2.18
N PHE A 335 -21.31 4.74 -2.25
CA PHE A 335 -19.97 5.18 -1.85
C PHE A 335 -19.94 5.49 -0.35
N SER A 336 -18.75 5.41 0.24
CA SER A 336 -18.53 5.84 1.61
C SER A 336 -18.59 7.36 1.68
N PRO A 337 -19.34 7.96 2.62
CA PRO A 337 -19.32 9.40 2.81
C PRO A 337 -17.90 9.86 3.12
N LEU A 338 -17.44 10.96 2.52
CA LEU A 338 -16.10 11.53 2.76
C LEU A 338 -15.81 11.75 4.25
N ALA A 339 -16.83 12.11 5.03
CA ALA A 339 -16.74 12.31 6.47
C ALA A 339 -16.60 11.00 7.29
N ASN A 340 -16.90 9.84 6.70
CA ASN A 340 -16.86 8.56 7.40
C ASN A 340 -16.50 7.39 6.46
N MET A 341 -15.20 7.16 6.30
CA MET A 341 -14.65 6.06 5.52
C MET A 341 -14.76 4.67 6.19
N SER A 342 -15.39 4.54 7.36
CA SER A 342 -15.58 3.23 8.01
C SER A 342 -16.71 2.40 7.37
N THR A 343 -17.60 3.01 6.59
CA THR A 343 -18.83 2.38 6.07
C THR A 343 -18.71 1.75 4.68
N ILE A 344 -17.48 1.44 4.24
CA ILE A 344 -17.17 0.87 2.92
C ILE A 344 -17.99 -0.39 2.66
N ASP A 345 -18.62 -0.45 1.49
CA ASP A 345 -19.32 -1.61 0.96
C ASP A 345 -18.32 -2.61 0.36
N ALA A 346 -17.56 -3.28 1.24
CA ALA A 346 -16.48 -4.16 0.85
C ALA A 346 -16.96 -5.35 0.00
N ASP A 347 -18.16 -5.88 0.26
CA ASP A 347 -18.74 -6.98 -0.50
C ASP A 347 -19.04 -6.56 -1.95
N ALA A 348 -19.52 -5.33 -2.18
CA ALA A 348 -19.75 -4.82 -3.51
C ALA A 348 -18.43 -4.60 -4.28
N TRP A 349 -17.43 -4.01 -3.63
CA TRP A 349 -16.09 -3.85 -4.21
C TRP A 349 -15.44 -5.18 -4.57
N GLU A 350 -15.53 -6.18 -3.70
CA GLU A 350 -15.03 -7.53 -3.98
C GLU A 350 -15.71 -8.13 -5.22
N LYS A 351 -17.04 -8.08 -5.29
CA LYS A 351 -17.80 -8.59 -6.45
C LYS A 351 -17.42 -7.86 -7.74
N VAL A 352 -17.29 -6.54 -7.69
CA VAL A 352 -16.86 -5.74 -8.85
C VAL A 352 -15.47 -6.16 -9.30
N CYS A 353 -14.49 -6.29 -8.40
CA CYS A 353 -13.13 -6.73 -8.74
C CYS A 353 -13.13 -8.14 -9.34
N VAL A 354 -13.83 -9.10 -8.73
CA VAL A 354 -13.92 -10.48 -9.22
C VAL A 354 -14.57 -10.54 -10.60
N ASN A 355 -15.72 -9.88 -10.79
CA ASN A 355 -16.43 -9.90 -12.06
C ASN A 355 -15.64 -9.19 -13.17
N THR A 356 -14.94 -8.10 -12.84
CA THR A 356 -14.04 -7.42 -13.76
C THR A 356 -12.89 -8.34 -14.18
N TRP A 357 -12.28 -9.04 -13.22
CA TRP A 357 -11.21 -9.99 -13.49
C TRP A 357 -11.68 -11.12 -14.41
N MET A 358 -12.83 -11.74 -14.12
CA MET A 358 -13.40 -12.81 -14.94
C MET A 358 -13.73 -12.37 -16.38
N LEU A 359 -14.14 -11.11 -16.58
CA LEU A 359 -14.43 -10.57 -17.92
C LEU A 359 -13.16 -10.30 -18.73
N GLU A 360 -12.08 -9.89 -18.06
CA GLU A 360 -10.82 -9.54 -18.71
C GLU A 360 -9.87 -10.73 -18.90
N TYR A 361 -10.03 -11.77 -18.07
CA TYR A 361 -9.19 -12.98 -18.06
C TYR A 361 -10.08 -14.23 -17.95
N PRO A 362 -10.83 -14.57 -19.01
CA PRO A 362 -11.85 -15.64 -18.98
C PRO A 362 -11.34 -17.08 -18.95
N ASP A 363 -10.02 -17.31 -18.85
CA ASP A 363 -9.38 -18.64 -18.97
C ASP A 363 -8.62 -19.07 -17.70
#